data_AF-A0A843G9C9-F1
#
_entry.id   AF-A0A843G9C9-F1
#
_cell.length_a   1.000
_cell.length_b   1.000
_cell.length_c   1.000
_cell.angle_alpha   90.00
_cell.angle_beta   90.00
_cell.angle_gamma   90.00
#
_symmetry.space_group_name_H-M   'P 1'
#
loop_
_entity.id
_entity.type
_entity.pdbx_description
1 polymer ?
#
loop_
_entity_poly.entity_id
_entity_poly.type
_entity_poly.pdbx_seq_one_letter_code
_entity_poly.pdbx_strand_id
1 'polypeptide(L)'
;MEQLKKGYNYLEDNSHFFGEVPNKRAVEIADYKFFWDATDELSPFGCEEAYIAFCEISNWLAENPKTPIIECFIWILESWDLDLEDFNDDIIESEKILKIIQDMDFYEELMSLDYTIIATGFGQLILQGKIDEDVKNIIQLSILRQMNSHVLDAFLANNEQFKYERYLYLQKLLEILEDA
;
A
#
# COMPACT_ATOMS: atom_id res chain seq x y z
N MET A 1 20.65 -0.10 3.98
CA MET A 1 19.94 -1.33 4.38
C MET A 1 19.84 -2.23 3.17
N GLU A 2 20.11 -3.53 3.30
CA GLU A 2 20.04 -4.48 2.17
C GLU A 2 18.63 -4.50 1.54
N GLN A 3 17.60 -4.27 2.34
CA GLN A 3 16.20 -4.24 1.93
C GLN A 3 15.86 -3.19 0.86
N LEU A 4 16.62 -2.08 0.79
CA LEU A 4 16.41 -0.95 -0.13
C LEU A 4 17.38 -0.94 -1.32
N LYS A 5 18.17 -2.00 -1.48
CA LYS A 5 19.12 -2.10 -2.58
C LYS A 5 18.38 -2.52 -3.85
N LYS A 6 18.51 -1.70 -4.90
CA LYS A 6 17.99 -2.00 -6.25
C LYS A 6 18.58 -3.27 -6.83
N GLY A 7 17.87 -3.85 -7.79
CA GLY A 7 18.24 -5.07 -8.51
C GLY A 7 17.85 -6.35 -7.80
N TYR A 8 16.97 -6.30 -6.79
CA TYR A 8 16.39 -7.50 -6.22
C TYR A 8 15.43 -8.14 -7.22
N ASN A 9 15.67 -9.40 -7.57
CA ASN A 9 14.83 -10.17 -8.47
C ASN A 9 14.07 -11.23 -7.68
N TYR A 10 12.80 -10.94 -7.36
CA TYR A 10 11.96 -11.86 -6.58
C TYR A 10 11.85 -13.26 -7.21
N LEU A 11 11.86 -13.33 -8.54
CA LEU A 11 11.67 -14.59 -9.28
C LEU A 11 12.93 -15.48 -9.37
N GLU A 12 14.07 -15.04 -8.84
CA GLU A 12 15.26 -15.91 -8.72
C GLU A 12 15.07 -16.95 -7.62
N ASP A 13 14.47 -16.56 -6.50
CA ASP A 13 14.31 -17.40 -5.31
C ASP A 13 12.88 -17.91 -5.13
N ASN A 14 11.89 -17.23 -5.74
CA ASN A 14 10.47 -17.51 -5.56
C ASN A 14 9.75 -17.67 -6.90
N SER A 15 8.61 -18.36 -6.89
CA SER A 15 7.77 -18.51 -8.09
C SER A 15 6.37 -17.92 -7.94
N HIS A 16 5.93 -17.70 -6.69
CA HIS A 16 4.59 -17.23 -6.37
C HIS A 16 4.66 -16.25 -5.21
N PHE A 17 3.84 -15.20 -5.27
CA PHE A 17 3.56 -14.27 -4.18
C PHE A 17 2.10 -14.46 -3.77
N PHE A 18 1.86 -14.88 -2.52
CA PHE A 18 0.53 -15.25 -2.02
C PHE A 18 -0.27 -16.19 -2.95
N GLY A 19 0.43 -17.14 -3.59
CA GLY A 19 -0.18 -18.12 -4.49
C GLY A 19 -0.33 -17.68 -5.94
N GLU A 20 -0.06 -16.42 -6.25
CA GLU A 20 -0.13 -15.86 -7.60
C GLU A 20 1.24 -15.76 -8.25
N VAL A 21 1.32 -15.93 -9.57
CA VAL A 21 2.59 -15.75 -10.31
C VAL A 21 2.77 -14.27 -10.60
N PRO A 22 3.79 -13.59 -10.04
CA PRO A 22 4.00 -12.17 -10.26
C PRO A 22 4.27 -11.84 -11.72
N ASN A 23 3.71 -10.73 -12.19
CA ASN A 23 4.03 -10.18 -13.49
C ASN A 23 5.51 -9.75 -13.54
N LYS A 24 6.21 -10.07 -14.64
CA LYS A 24 7.63 -9.71 -14.81
C LYS A 24 7.88 -8.21 -14.69
N ARG A 25 6.96 -7.39 -15.20
CA ARG A 25 7.06 -5.92 -15.09
C ARG A 25 6.99 -5.46 -13.63
N ALA A 26 6.21 -6.13 -12.78
CA ALA A 26 6.19 -5.84 -11.35
C ALA A 26 7.56 -6.08 -10.71
N VAL A 27 8.24 -7.17 -11.08
CA VAL A 27 9.57 -7.53 -10.58
C VAL A 27 10.64 -6.55 -11.08
N GLU A 28 10.50 -6.05 -12.31
CA GLU A 28 11.40 -5.04 -12.88
C GLU A 28 11.26 -3.67 -12.20
N ILE A 29 10.03 -3.27 -11.83
CA ILE A 29 9.74 -1.97 -11.23
C ILE A 29 9.96 -1.99 -9.71
N ALA A 30 9.41 -3.00 -9.03
CA ALA A 30 9.56 -3.18 -7.59
C ALA A 30 10.81 -4.02 -7.25
N ASP A 31 11.97 -3.58 -7.72
CA ASP A 31 13.25 -4.28 -7.64
C ASP A 31 13.95 -4.17 -6.28
N TYR A 32 13.15 -4.09 -5.21
CA TYR A 32 13.59 -3.94 -3.82
C TYR A 32 13.08 -5.08 -2.97
N LYS A 33 13.96 -5.66 -2.12
CA LYS A 33 13.60 -6.82 -1.30
C LYS A 33 12.42 -6.54 -0.35
N PHE A 34 12.37 -5.35 0.26
CA PHE A 34 11.30 -5.02 1.22
C PHE A 34 9.90 -5.13 0.63
N PHE A 35 9.73 -4.82 -0.67
CA PHE A 35 8.42 -4.83 -1.31
C PHE A 35 7.79 -6.22 -1.30
N TRP A 36 8.63 -7.25 -1.40
CA TRP A 36 8.20 -8.65 -1.49
C TRP A 36 8.28 -9.40 -0.15
N ASP A 37 8.71 -8.73 0.92
CA ASP A 37 8.92 -9.35 2.23
C ASP A 37 7.65 -9.27 3.09
N ALA A 38 6.72 -10.20 2.88
CA ALA A 38 5.47 -10.28 3.64
C ALA A 38 5.67 -10.59 5.15
N THR A 39 6.91 -10.80 5.60
CA THR A 39 7.23 -10.99 7.02
C THR A 39 7.80 -9.73 7.67
N ASP A 40 8.13 -8.72 6.88
CA ASP A 40 8.54 -7.40 7.34
C ASP A 40 7.28 -6.56 7.55
N GLU A 41 6.92 -6.30 8.82
CA GLU A 41 5.75 -5.52 9.23
C GLU A 41 5.76 -4.08 8.68
N LEU A 42 6.92 -3.58 8.23
CA LEU A 42 7.04 -2.26 7.60
C LEU A 42 6.86 -2.32 6.08
N SER A 43 6.72 -3.49 5.46
CA SER A 43 6.51 -3.66 4.02
C SER A 43 5.05 -3.33 3.60
N PRO A 44 4.76 -3.15 2.30
CA PRO A 44 3.37 -2.96 1.84
C PRO A 44 2.46 -4.18 2.06
N PHE A 45 3.03 -5.37 2.29
CA PHE A 45 2.29 -6.64 2.46
C PHE A 45 2.60 -7.35 3.78
N GLY A 46 3.12 -6.60 4.77
CA GLY A 46 3.65 -7.13 6.03
C GLY A 46 2.63 -7.36 7.13
N CYS A 47 1.35 -7.09 6.87
CA CYS A 47 0.27 -7.21 7.85
C CYS A 47 -0.91 -8.02 7.29
N GLU A 48 -1.82 -8.42 8.18
CA GLU A 48 -2.98 -9.24 7.84
C GLU A 48 -3.93 -8.51 6.90
N GLU A 49 -4.19 -7.22 7.12
CA GLU A 49 -5.05 -6.39 6.30
C GLU A 49 -4.54 -6.32 4.86
N ALA A 50 -3.23 -6.17 4.69
CA ALA A 50 -2.61 -6.13 3.36
C ALA A 50 -2.65 -7.49 2.65
N TYR A 51 -2.50 -8.60 3.39
CA TYR A 51 -2.69 -9.94 2.84
C TYR A 51 -4.13 -10.16 2.37
N ILE A 52 -5.11 -9.79 3.20
CA ILE A 52 -6.54 -9.87 2.86
C ILE A 52 -6.82 -9.02 1.62
N ALA A 53 -6.38 -7.76 1.60
CA ALA A 53 -6.55 -6.86 0.46
C ALA A 53 -5.97 -7.42 -0.84
N PHE A 54 -4.80 -8.08 -0.78
CA PHE A 54 -4.22 -8.76 -1.94
C PHE A 54 -5.10 -9.92 -2.44
N CYS A 55 -5.61 -10.75 -1.51
CA CYS A 55 -6.47 -11.88 -1.87
C CYS A 55 -7.79 -11.39 -2.48
N GLU A 56 -8.39 -10.37 -1.89
CA GLU A 56 -9.62 -9.74 -2.37
C GLU A 56 -9.43 -9.16 -3.76
N ILE A 57 -8.34 -8.42 -4.03
CA ILE A 57 -8.14 -7.89 -5.39
C ILE A 57 -7.86 -8.97 -6.42
N SER A 58 -7.15 -10.06 -6.05
CA SER A 58 -6.96 -11.21 -6.96
C SER A 58 -8.31 -11.81 -7.37
N ASN A 59 -9.18 -12.09 -6.39
CA ASN A 59 -10.52 -12.60 -6.64
C ASN A 59 -11.38 -11.61 -7.43
N TRP A 60 -11.37 -10.34 -7.03
CA TRP A 60 -12.15 -9.29 -7.67
C TRP A 60 -11.78 -9.13 -9.15
N LEU A 61 -10.49 -9.13 -9.50
CA LEU A 61 -10.01 -9.06 -10.88
C LEU A 61 -10.42 -10.28 -11.71
N ALA A 62 -10.45 -11.47 -11.09
CA ALA A 62 -10.92 -12.69 -11.75
C ALA A 62 -12.42 -12.64 -12.07
N GLU A 63 -13.22 -12.05 -11.17
CA GLU A 63 -14.67 -11.90 -11.33
C GLU A 63 -15.05 -10.70 -12.22
N ASN A 64 -14.20 -9.67 -12.26
CA ASN A 64 -14.46 -8.39 -12.93
C ASN A 64 -13.39 -8.01 -13.98
N PRO A 65 -13.04 -8.88 -14.94
CA PRO A 65 -11.86 -8.73 -15.80
C PRO A 65 -11.90 -7.53 -16.78
N LYS A 66 -13.05 -6.86 -16.90
CA LYS A 66 -13.25 -5.70 -17.80
C LYS A 66 -13.71 -4.45 -17.05
N THR A 67 -13.90 -4.56 -15.74
CA THR A 67 -14.34 -3.44 -14.92
C THR A 67 -13.12 -2.59 -14.57
N PRO A 68 -13.18 -1.26 -14.69
CA PRO A 68 -12.11 -0.38 -14.24
C PRO A 68 -11.76 -0.62 -12.77
N ILE A 69 -10.46 -0.62 -12.44
CA ILE A 69 -10.00 -0.92 -11.08
C ILE A 69 -10.51 0.09 -10.05
N ILE A 70 -10.80 1.33 -10.46
CA ILE A 70 -11.40 2.36 -9.59
C ILE A 70 -12.70 1.89 -8.93
N GLU A 71 -13.48 1.01 -9.58
CA GLU A 71 -14.70 0.44 -8.97
C GLU A 71 -14.38 -0.45 -7.76
N CYS A 72 -13.21 -1.12 -7.75
CA CYS A 72 -12.74 -1.85 -6.58
C CYS A 72 -12.35 -0.89 -5.44
N PHE A 73 -11.71 0.24 -5.77
CA PHE A 73 -11.37 1.27 -4.78
C PHE A 73 -12.61 1.95 -4.21
N ILE A 74 -13.64 2.21 -5.03
CA ILE A 74 -14.93 2.72 -4.56
C ILE A 74 -15.54 1.71 -3.58
N TRP A 75 -15.58 0.42 -3.92
CA TRP A 75 -16.07 -0.62 -3.02
C TRP A 75 -15.30 -0.70 -1.69
N ILE A 76 -13.97 -0.53 -1.72
CA ILE A 76 -13.15 -0.41 -0.52
C ILE A 76 -13.60 0.81 0.30
N LEU A 77 -13.64 2.01 -0.28
CA LEU A 77 -14.02 3.23 0.43
C LEU A 77 -15.43 3.16 1.02
N GLU A 78 -16.40 2.61 0.29
CA GLU A 78 -17.76 2.38 0.77
C GLU A 78 -17.81 1.47 2.00
N SER A 79 -16.89 0.50 2.11
CA SER A 79 -16.78 -0.38 3.29
C SER A 79 -16.30 0.36 4.55
N TRP A 80 -15.81 1.59 4.38
CA TRP A 80 -15.36 2.50 5.44
C TRP A 80 -16.28 3.73 5.59
N ASP A 81 -17.47 3.71 4.98
CA ASP A 81 -18.40 4.85 4.94
C ASP A 81 -17.76 6.14 4.36
N LEU A 82 -16.85 5.98 3.39
CA LEU A 82 -16.17 7.09 2.68
C LEU A 82 -16.59 7.16 1.22
N ASP A 83 -16.73 8.38 0.71
CA ASP A 83 -16.88 8.65 -0.71
C ASP A 83 -15.51 8.92 -1.35
N LEU A 84 -15.41 8.69 -2.67
CA LEU A 84 -14.17 8.99 -3.42
C LEU A 84 -13.72 10.45 -3.27
N GLU A 85 -14.67 11.37 -3.15
CA GLU A 85 -14.41 12.81 -2.99
C GLU A 85 -13.73 13.14 -1.64
N ASP A 86 -13.87 12.28 -0.63
CA ASP A 86 -13.20 12.44 0.66
C ASP A 86 -11.69 12.17 0.57
N PHE A 87 -11.24 11.48 -0.49
CA PHE A 87 -9.84 11.13 -0.70
C PHE A 87 -9.08 12.20 -1.49
N ASN A 88 -8.93 13.36 -0.87
CA ASN A 88 -8.22 14.53 -1.41
C ASN A 88 -7.07 14.99 -0.48
N ASP A 89 -6.39 16.08 -0.82
CA ASP A 89 -5.22 16.57 -0.08
C ASP A 89 -5.50 16.86 1.42
N ASP A 90 -6.75 17.09 1.83
CA ASP A 90 -7.10 17.30 3.24
C ASP A 90 -6.70 16.10 4.12
N ILE A 91 -6.69 14.88 3.57
CA ILE A 91 -6.42 13.68 4.37
C ILE A 91 -4.98 13.61 4.89
N ILE A 92 -4.06 14.36 4.26
CA ILE A 92 -2.65 14.43 4.66
C ILE A 92 -2.36 15.61 5.59
N GLU A 93 -3.35 16.46 5.87
CA GLU A 93 -3.22 17.58 6.79
C GLU A 93 -3.07 17.11 8.24
N SER A 94 -2.05 17.63 8.92
CA SER A 94 -1.77 17.25 10.31
C SER A 94 -2.95 17.47 11.26
N GLU A 95 -3.77 18.50 11.06
CA GLU A 95 -4.94 18.75 11.92
C GLU A 95 -5.99 17.63 11.80
N LYS A 96 -6.24 17.14 10.58
CA LYS A 96 -7.16 16.04 10.32
C LYS A 96 -6.62 14.73 10.87
N ILE A 97 -5.34 14.46 10.64
CA ILE A 97 -4.64 13.27 11.15
C ILE A 97 -4.68 13.25 12.68
N LEU A 98 -4.35 14.36 13.34
CA LEU A 98 -4.37 14.45 14.80
C LEU A 98 -5.77 14.24 15.37
N LYS A 99 -6.81 14.71 14.67
CA LYS A 99 -8.18 14.46 15.05
C LYS A 99 -8.51 12.96 14.99
N ILE A 100 -8.12 12.26 13.92
CA ILE A 100 -8.31 10.81 13.81
C ILE A 100 -7.55 10.09 14.93
N ILE A 101 -6.30 10.46 15.20
CA ILE A 101 -5.50 9.85 16.28
C ILE A 101 -6.18 10.03 17.66
N GLN A 102 -6.94 11.10 17.87
CA GLN A 102 -7.60 11.40 19.15
C GLN A 102 -9.02 10.83 19.28
N ASP A 103 -9.79 10.88 18.20
CA ASP A 103 -11.23 10.60 18.20
C ASP A 103 -11.56 9.15 17.79
N MET A 104 -10.62 8.47 17.16
CA MET A 104 -10.82 7.25 16.37
C MET A 104 -9.81 6.16 16.76
N ASP A 105 -10.10 4.90 16.44
CA ASP A 105 -9.14 3.82 16.65
C ASP A 105 -8.11 3.89 15.52
N PHE A 106 -7.00 4.60 15.78
CA PHE A 106 -5.96 4.87 14.79
C PHE A 106 -5.49 3.62 14.03
N TYR A 107 -5.37 2.48 14.72
CA TYR A 107 -4.91 1.25 14.09
C TYR A 107 -6.02 0.63 13.26
N GLU A 108 -7.18 0.43 13.89
CA GLU A 108 -8.31 -0.21 13.21
C GLU A 108 -8.83 0.64 12.05
N GLU A 109 -8.73 1.96 12.09
CA GLU A 109 -9.33 2.83 11.08
C GLU A 109 -8.33 3.39 10.07
N LEU A 110 -7.35 4.19 10.51
CA LEU A 110 -6.44 4.86 9.58
C LEU A 110 -5.44 3.89 8.95
N MET A 111 -4.77 3.08 9.79
CA MET A 111 -3.72 2.18 9.31
C MET A 111 -4.32 1.06 8.45
N SER A 112 -5.42 0.43 8.88
CA SER A 112 -6.11 -0.60 8.09
C SER A 112 -6.59 -0.09 6.74
N LEU A 113 -7.20 1.10 6.68
CA LEU A 113 -7.62 1.72 5.42
C LEU A 113 -6.43 1.96 4.48
N ASP A 114 -5.35 2.58 4.99
CA ASP A 114 -4.18 2.87 4.15
C ASP A 114 -3.46 1.60 3.70
N TYR A 115 -3.30 0.60 4.57
CA TYR A 115 -2.74 -0.69 4.17
C TYR A 115 -3.59 -1.37 3.10
N THR A 116 -4.91 -1.33 3.24
CA THR A 116 -5.84 -1.89 2.24
C THR A 116 -5.65 -1.20 0.90
N ILE A 117 -5.71 0.13 0.84
CA ILE A 117 -5.54 0.91 -0.40
C ILE A 117 -4.18 0.64 -1.05
N ILE A 118 -3.10 0.70 -0.26
CA ILE A 118 -1.73 0.49 -0.74
C ILE A 118 -1.56 -0.93 -1.28
N ALA A 119 -1.99 -1.94 -0.52
CA ALA A 119 -1.88 -3.34 -0.90
C ALA A 119 -2.75 -3.69 -2.12
N THR A 120 -3.95 -3.10 -2.26
CA THR A 120 -4.79 -3.26 -3.45
C THR A 120 -4.11 -2.68 -4.69
N GLY A 121 -3.58 -1.46 -4.60
CA GLY A 121 -2.87 -0.80 -5.71
C GLY A 121 -1.62 -1.57 -6.15
N PHE A 122 -0.73 -1.91 -5.21
CA PHE A 122 0.45 -2.71 -5.53
C PHE A 122 0.12 -4.18 -5.83
N GLY A 123 -1.02 -4.68 -5.38
CA GLY A 123 -1.57 -5.97 -5.80
C GLY A 123 -1.88 -5.96 -7.29
N GLN A 124 -2.50 -4.89 -7.82
CA GLN A 124 -2.67 -4.73 -9.27
C GLN A 124 -1.33 -4.75 -10.00
N LEU A 125 -0.30 -4.08 -9.47
CA LEU A 125 1.05 -4.13 -10.04
C LEU A 125 1.55 -5.57 -10.12
N ILE A 126 1.48 -6.34 -9.02
CA ILE A 126 1.91 -7.73 -8.98
C ILE A 126 1.15 -8.61 -9.97
N LEU A 127 -0.18 -8.47 -10.04
CA LEU A 127 -1.05 -9.34 -10.84
C LEU A 127 -1.05 -8.98 -12.33
N GLN A 128 -1.02 -7.69 -12.67
CA GLN A 128 -1.21 -7.19 -14.04
C GLN A 128 0.02 -6.48 -14.62
N GLY A 129 1.02 -6.17 -13.80
CA GLY A 129 2.22 -5.43 -14.20
C GLY A 129 1.99 -3.93 -14.40
N LYS A 130 0.93 -3.37 -13.82
CA LYS A 130 0.57 -1.95 -13.95
C LYS A 130 -0.24 -1.47 -12.75
N ILE A 131 -0.31 -0.16 -12.55
CA ILE A 131 -1.30 0.51 -11.70
C ILE A 131 -2.07 1.49 -12.59
N ASP A 132 -3.40 1.43 -12.60
CA ASP A 132 -4.18 2.34 -13.44
C ASP A 132 -4.13 3.79 -12.93
N GLU A 133 -4.10 4.76 -13.86
CA GLU A 133 -3.89 6.18 -13.56
C GLU A 133 -5.00 6.79 -12.69
N ASP A 134 -6.22 6.28 -12.77
CA ASP A 134 -7.37 6.79 -12.02
C ASP A 134 -7.31 6.46 -10.51
N VAL A 135 -6.47 5.49 -10.11
CA VAL A 135 -6.28 5.13 -8.69
C VAL A 135 -4.93 5.58 -8.12
N LYS A 136 -3.98 6.02 -8.96
CA LYS A 136 -2.65 6.46 -8.50
C LYS A 136 -2.72 7.55 -7.43
N ASN A 137 -3.62 8.52 -7.59
CA ASN A 137 -3.76 9.59 -6.59
C ASN A 137 -4.22 9.08 -5.22
N ILE A 138 -5.15 8.11 -5.18
CA ILE A 138 -5.64 7.51 -3.94
C ILE A 138 -4.49 6.79 -3.23
N ILE A 139 -3.74 5.96 -3.96
CA ILE A 139 -2.59 5.24 -3.43
C ILE A 139 -1.51 6.22 -2.92
N GLN A 140 -1.23 7.27 -3.71
CA GLN A 140 -0.25 8.29 -3.35
C GLN A 140 -0.65 9.00 -2.05
N LEU A 141 -1.90 9.43 -1.92
CA LEU A 141 -2.37 10.12 -0.72
C LEU A 141 -2.32 9.22 0.52
N SER A 142 -2.65 7.93 0.40
CA SER A 142 -2.44 6.95 1.49
C SER A 142 -0.98 6.82 1.90
N ILE A 143 -0.06 6.73 0.94
CA ILE A 143 1.38 6.67 1.23
C ILE A 143 1.84 7.95 1.93
N LEU A 144 1.45 9.12 1.42
CA LEU A 144 1.80 10.41 1.99
C LEU A 144 1.22 10.61 3.40
N ARG A 145 0.00 10.13 3.64
CA ARG A 145 -0.62 10.12 4.97
C ARG A 145 0.21 9.28 5.94
N GLN A 146 0.63 8.08 5.54
CA GLN A 146 1.52 7.24 6.34
C GLN A 146 2.92 7.80 6.55
N MET A 147 3.42 8.66 5.65
CA MET A 147 4.69 9.37 5.82
C MET A 147 4.61 10.54 6.79
N ASN A 148 3.40 10.99 7.18
CA ASN A 148 3.23 12.08 8.12
C ASN A 148 3.85 11.70 9.49
N SER A 149 4.58 12.64 10.10
CA SER A 149 5.28 12.40 11.36
C SER A 149 4.34 11.97 12.48
N HIS A 150 3.10 12.48 12.53
CA HIS A 150 2.14 12.08 13.55
C HIS A 150 1.66 10.64 13.38
N VAL A 151 1.53 10.17 12.13
CA VAL A 151 1.17 8.77 11.84
C VAL A 151 2.33 7.85 12.20
N LEU A 152 3.57 8.21 11.81
CA LEU A 152 4.77 7.45 12.20
C LEU A 152 4.97 7.41 13.72
N ASP A 153 4.71 8.51 14.42
CA ASP A 153 4.78 8.59 15.88
C ASP A 153 3.71 7.72 16.55
N ALA A 154 2.48 7.74 16.04
CA ALA A 154 1.39 6.92 16.57
C ALA A 154 1.60 5.42 16.29
N PHE A 155 2.10 5.07 15.12
CA PHE A 155 2.33 3.69 14.69
C PHE A 155 3.55 3.05 15.37
N LEU A 156 4.67 3.77 15.47
CA LEU A 156 5.96 3.20 15.87
C LEU A 156 6.45 3.71 17.22
N ALA A 157 5.65 4.53 17.91
CA ALA A 157 5.89 5.07 19.24
C ALA A 157 7.29 5.70 19.37
N ASN A 158 8.20 5.11 20.15
CA ASN A 158 9.55 5.63 20.36
C ASN A 158 10.63 4.88 19.55
N ASN A 159 10.24 4.01 18.61
CA ASN A 159 11.17 3.24 17.79
C ASN A 159 11.65 4.07 16.59
N GLU A 160 12.60 4.99 16.84
CA GLU A 160 13.15 5.90 15.83
C GLU A 160 13.78 5.17 14.64
N GLN A 161 14.36 3.98 14.86
CA GLN A 161 14.91 3.18 13.77
C GLN A 161 13.78 2.76 12.83
N PHE A 162 12.71 2.16 13.35
CA PHE A 162 11.60 1.70 12.50
C PHE A 162 10.88 2.87 11.81
N LYS A 163 10.77 4.04 12.47
CA LYS A 163 10.21 5.24 11.82
C LYS A 163 11.01 5.63 10.59
N TYR A 164 12.34 5.65 10.72
CA TYR A 164 13.22 5.95 9.62
C TYR A 164 13.14 4.89 8.50
N GLU A 165 13.09 3.61 8.87
CA GLU A 165 12.95 2.50 7.92
C GLU A 165 11.63 2.56 7.16
N ARG A 166 10.50 2.70 7.87
CA ARG A 166 9.18 2.84 7.26
C ARG A 166 9.10 4.05 6.35
N TYR A 167 9.64 5.20 6.77
CA TYR A 167 9.69 6.39 5.93
C TYR A 167 10.44 6.13 4.61
N LEU A 168 11.60 5.46 4.66
CA LEU A 168 12.36 5.11 3.46
C LEU A 168 11.61 4.10 2.58
N TYR A 169 10.91 3.13 3.17
CA TYR A 169 10.09 2.18 2.40
C TYR A 169 8.94 2.90 1.70
N LEU A 170 8.23 3.78 2.40
CA LEU A 170 7.15 4.61 1.83
C LEU A 170 7.66 5.50 0.70
N GLN A 171 8.87 6.07 0.82
CA GLN A 171 9.51 6.79 -0.28
C GLN A 171 9.75 5.89 -1.50
N LYS A 172 10.18 4.64 -1.29
CA LYS A 172 10.35 3.68 -2.38
C LYS A 172 9.02 3.25 -2.98
N LEU A 173 7.95 3.16 -2.20
CA LEU A 173 6.61 2.92 -2.75
C LEU A 173 6.16 4.08 -3.66
N LEU A 174 6.46 5.33 -3.32
CA LEU A 174 6.19 6.47 -4.22
C LEU A 174 6.97 6.37 -5.54
N GLU A 175 8.26 5.99 -5.49
CA GLU A 175 9.06 5.76 -6.69
C GLU A 175 8.47 4.63 -7.56
N ILE A 176 8.09 3.51 -6.95
CA ILE A 176 7.47 2.37 -7.65
C ILE A 176 6.13 2.80 -8.27
N LEU A 177 5.33 3.59 -7.56
CA LEU A 177 4.03 4.09 -8.04
C LEU A 177 4.18 5.02 -9.27
N GLU A 178 5.22 5.84 -9.31
CA GLU A 178 5.54 6.71 -10.44
C GLU A 178 5.90 5.89 -11.69
N ASP A 179 6.69 4.82 -11.51
CA ASP A 179 7.15 3.94 -12.60
C ASP A 179 6.09 2.93 -13.08
N ALA A 180 5.04 2.67 -12.29
CA ALA A 180 4.03 1.63 -12.52
C ALA A 180 3.19 1.84 -13.79
#